data_AF-A0A329KSV4-F1
#
_entry.id   AF-A0A329KSV4-F1
#
_cell.length_a   1.000
_cell.length_b   1.000
_cell.length_c   1.000
_cell.angle_alpha   90.00
_cell.angle_beta   90.00
_cell.angle_gamma   90.00
#
_symmetry.space_group_name_H-M   'P 1'
#
loop_
_entity.id
_entity.type
_entity.pdbx_description
1 polymer ?
#
loop_
_entity_poly.entity_id
_entity_poly.type
_entity_poly.pdbx_seq_one_letter_code
_entity_poly.pdbx_strand_id
1 'polypeptide(L)'
;MRSNMLLIRVVAVFALATGLVACGASETEVQLVVQDNHRVLDRFTLSRLERLPQVQVATPQTHRVQHGPSVRSVLDAAGATGVISVRVEGRDPAQTLTAGELDDRTILGFTKRHTLKLTGAELTRDQWVRDVTDLVVNP
;
A
#
# COMPACT_ATOMS: atom_id res chain seq x y z
N MET A 1 4.00 67.69 -13.99
CA MET A 1 5.45 67.90 -13.74
C MET A 1 5.69 67.48 -12.29
N ARG A 2 6.30 66.30 -12.03
CA ARG A 2 7.74 66.12 -11.68
C ARG A 2 8.10 66.92 -10.40
N SER A 3 8.55 66.39 -9.26
CA SER A 3 9.29 65.17 -8.89
C SER A 3 9.15 64.95 -7.35
N ASN A 4 9.11 63.73 -6.78
CA ASN A 4 10.24 62.89 -6.30
C ASN A 4 11.40 63.71 -5.66
N MET A 5 12.01 63.42 -4.50
CA MET A 5 12.39 62.19 -3.77
C MET A 5 13.09 62.70 -2.47
N LEU A 6 13.09 62.11 -1.27
CA LEU A 6 13.97 61.01 -0.82
C LEU A 6 13.86 60.81 0.72
N LEU A 7 13.72 59.54 1.12
CA LEU A 7 14.32 58.82 2.28
C LEU A 7 14.38 59.48 3.68
N ILE A 8 13.81 58.77 4.68
CA ILE A 8 14.55 58.26 5.84
C ILE A 8 13.93 56.91 6.26
N ARG A 9 14.81 55.90 6.38
CA ARG A 9 14.52 54.56 6.89
C ARG A 9 14.30 54.63 8.40
N VAL A 10 13.26 53.98 8.91
CA VAL A 10 13.23 53.47 10.29
C VAL A 10 12.90 51.99 10.23
N VAL A 11 13.90 51.20 10.58
CA VAL A 11 13.80 49.77 10.85
C VAL A 11 13.25 49.61 12.26
N ALA A 12 12.14 48.90 12.41
CA ALA A 12 11.74 48.33 13.69
C ALA A 12 11.11 46.95 13.43
N VAL A 13 11.85 45.95 13.89
CA VAL A 13 11.55 44.52 13.85
C VAL A 13 10.34 44.24 14.75
N PHE A 14 9.34 43.52 14.23
CA PHE A 14 8.53 42.64 15.06
C PHE A 14 8.33 41.32 14.32
N ALA A 15 9.11 40.34 14.75
CA ALA A 15 8.96 38.96 14.37
C ALA A 15 7.63 38.43 14.93
N LEU A 16 6.69 38.12 14.04
CA LEU A 16 5.61 37.20 14.34
C LEU A 16 5.90 35.92 13.56
N ALA A 17 6.76 35.10 14.16
CA ALA A 17 6.85 33.69 13.83
C ALA A 17 5.53 33.04 14.25
N THR A 18 4.52 33.05 13.38
CA THR A 18 3.42 32.09 13.47
C THR A 18 3.96 30.75 13.00
N GLY A 19 4.61 30.04 13.93
CA GLY A 19 4.83 28.61 13.82
C GLY A 19 3.48 27.93 13.80
N LEU A 20 2.97 27.66 12.61
CA LEU A 20 2.07 26.53 12.44
C LEU A 20 2.94 25.29 12.60
N VAL A 21 3.04 24.85 13.85
CA VAL A 21 3.36 23.47 14.18
C VAL A 21 2.32 22.63 13.44
N ALA A 22 2.69 22.11 12.29
CA ALA A 22 2.00 20.95 11.72
C ALA A 22 2.30 19.79 12.68
N CYS A 23 1.55 19.72 13.77
CA CYS A 23 1.49 18.57 14.65
C CYS A 23 1.13 17.37 13.76
N GLY A 24 2.07 16.44 13.68
CA GLY A 24 2.02 15.17 12.94
C GLY A 24 0.64 14.75 12.45
N ALA A 25 0.32 15.11 11.21
CA ALA A 25 -0.41 14.16 10.40
C ALA A 25 0.59 13.01 10.21
N SER A 26 0.46 11.97 11.02
CA SER A 26 1.08 10.70 10.73
C SER A 26 0.61 10.36 9.32
N GLU A 27 1.47 10.57 8.32
CA GLU A 27 1.23 10.10 6.97
C GLU A 27 0.76 8.66 7.15
N THR A 28 -0.45 8.39 6.71
CA THR A 28 -1.00 7.05 6.84
C THR A 28 -0.19 6.22 5.86
N GLU A 29 0.86 5.57 6.37
CA GLU A 29 1.92 4.95 5.56
C GLU A 29 1.25 4.01 4.56
N VAL A 30 1.45 4.30 3.27
CA VAL A 30 0.90 3.50 2.19
C VAL A 30 1.61 2.16 2.23
N GLN A 31 0.85 1.11 2.54
CA GLN A 31 1.37 -0.25 2.69
C GLN A 31 1.32 -1.02 1.37
N LEU A 32 0.35 -0.71 0.50
CA LEU A 32 0.13 -1.43 -0.75
C LEU A 32 -0.41 -0.50 -1.82
N VAL A 33 0.12 -0.62 -3.04
CA VAL A 33 -0.39 0.06 -4.24
C VAL A 33 -0.94 -0.99 -5.20
N VAL A 34 -2.13 -0.75 -5.74
CA VAL A 34 -2.69 -1.56 -6.82
C VAL A 34 -2.63 -0.76 -8.11
N GLN A 35 -2.05 -1.35 -9.15
CA GLN A 35 -1.77 -0.69 -10.42
C GLN A 35 -2.28 -1.53 -11.60
N ASP A 36 -2.67 -0.88 -12.67
CA ASP A 36 -3.03 -1.49 -13.96
C ASP A 36 -2.45 -0.60 -15.07
N ASN A 37 -1.63 -1.15 -15.97
CA ASN A 37 -1.01 -0.41 -17.08
C ASN A 37 -0.32 0.90 -16.61
N HIS A 38 0.48 0.82 -15.54
CA HIS A 38 1.16 1.96 -14.88
C HIS A 38 0.23 3.03 -14.28
N ARG A 39 -1.09 2.82 -14.30
CA ARG A 39 -2.05 3.66 -13.59
C ARG A 39 -2.30 3.07 -12.21
N VAL A 40 -2.14 3.88 -11.18
CA VAL A 40 -2.56 3.52 -9.82
C VAL A 40 -4.08 3.47 -9.78
N LEU A 41 -4.63 2.30 -9.47
CA LEU A 41 -6.05 2.09 -9.22
C LEU A 41 -6.40 2.53 -7.79
N ASP A 42 -5.59 2.12 -6.82
CA ASP A 42 -5.81 2.47 -5.41
C ASP A 42 -4.51 2.35 -4.57
N ARG A 43 -4.54 3.00 -3.40
CA ARG A 43 -3.51 2.92 -2.37
C ARG A 43 -4.16 2.50 -1.05
N PHE A 44 -3.59 1.48 -0.43
CA PHE A 44 -4.08 0.96 0.83
C PHE A 44 -3.10 1.24 1.96
N THR A 45 -3.66 1.69 3.07
CA THR A 45 -3.01 1.70 4.37
C THR A 45 -3.28 0.36 5.05
N LEU A 46 -2.45 -0.02 6.03
CA LEU A 46 -2.66 -1.25 6.78
C LEU A 46 -4.07 -1.32 7.39
N SER A 47 -4.53 -0.26 8.04
CA SER A 47 -5.88 -0.21 8.65
C SER A 47 -7.02 -0.30 7.62
N ARG A 48 -6.81 0.09 6.36
CA ARG A 48 -7.81 -0.12 5.31
C ARG A 48 -7.87 -1.59 4.91
N LEU A 49 -6.72 -2.26 4.82
CA LEU A 49 -6.64 -3.69 4.52
C LEU A 49 -7.27 -4.54 5.63
N GLU A 50 -7.10 -4.16 6.90
CA GLU A 50 -7.71 -4.84 8.05
C GLU A 50 -9.24 -4.78 8.04
N ARG A 51 -9.84 -3.78 7.37
CA ARG A 51 -11.30 -3.63 7.23
C ARG A 51 -11.89 -4.36 6.04
N LEU A 52 -11.05 -4.89 5.13
CA LEU A 52 -11.52 -5.77 4.06
C LEU A 52 -11.97 -7.11 4.65
N PRO A 53 -12.76 -7.93 3.92
CA PRO A 53 -13.09 -9.28 4.36
C PRO A 53 -11.83 -10.08 4.71
N GLN A 54 -11.75 -10.53 5.95
CA GLN A 54 -10.61 -11.29 6.45
C GLN A 54 -10.86 -12.79 6.37
N VAL A 55 -9.84 -13.54 5.99
CA VAL A 55 -9.88 -15.00 5.94
C VAL A 55 -8.72 -15.61 6.73
N GLN A 56 -8.93 -16.83 7.22
CA GLN A 56 -7.89 -17.63 7.87
C GLN A 56 -7.52 -18.79 6.97
N VAL A 57 -6.23 -18.91 6.65
CA VAL A 57 -5.71 -19.95 5.76
C VAL A 57 -4.65 -20.77 6.49
N ALA A 58 -4.90 -22.06 6.63
CA ALA A 58 -3.86 -22.99 7.06
C ALA A 58 -2.80 -23.11 5.94
N THR A 59 -1.53 -22.95 6.31
CA THR A 59 -0.39 -23.13 5.41
C THR A 59 0.34 -24.43 5.79
N PRO A 60 0.09 -25.55 5.07
CA PRO A 60 0.70 -26.84 5.39
C PRO A 60 2.22 -26.77 5.48
N GLN A 61 2.83 -25.90 4.67
CA GLN A 61 4.26 -25.72 4.57
C GLN A 61 4.89 -25.15 5.85
N THR A 62 4.12 -24.50 6.73
CA THR A 62 4.62 -24.03 8.04
C THR A 62 3.84 -24.56 9.22
N HIS A 63 2.78 -25.35 8.99
CA HIS A 63 1.80 -25.76 10.01
C HIS A 63 1.23 -24.57 10.80
N ARG A 64 1.13 -23.40 10.17
CA ARG A 64 0.58 -22.18 10.77
C ARG A 64 -0.66 -21.74 10.03
N VAL A 65 -1.59 -21.18 10.78
CA VAL A 65 -2.70 -20.40 10.22
C VAL A 65 -2.20 -18.98 9.97
N GLN A 66 -2.47 -18.47 8.77
CA GLN A 66 -2.23 -17.09 8.37
C GLN A 66 -3.57 -16.36 8.26
N HIS A 67 -3.55 -15.05 8.47
CA HIS A 67 -4.75 -14.21 8.45
C HIS A 67 -4.50 -12.95 7.64
N GLY A 68 -5.48 -12.58 6.82
CA GLY A 68 -5.46 -11.38 5.99
C GLY A 68 -6.59 -11.38 4.96
N PRO A 69 -6.74 -10.31 4.17
CA PRO A 69 -7.63 -10.31 3.02
C PRO A 69 -7.11 -11.24 1.92
N SER A 70 -8.01 -11.81 1.12
CA SER A 70 -7.63 -12.50 -0.11
C SER A 70 -7.10 -11.50 -1.13
N VAL A 71 -6.17 -11.92 -2.00
CA VAL A 71 -5.66 -11.05 -3.08
C VAL A 71 -6.82 -10.56 -3.95
N ARG A 72 -7.78 -11.44 -4.25
CA ARG A 72 -9.02 -11.11 -4.97
C ARG A 72 -9.78 -9.96 -4.30
N SER A 73 -10.04 -10.04 -3.00
CA SER A 73 -10.80 -8.99 -2.29
C SER A 73 -10.12 -7.62 -2.31
N VAL A 74 -8.78 -7.60 -2.32
CA VAL A 74 -8.00 -6.36 -2.44
C VAL A 74 -8.13 -5.76 -3.84
N LEU A 75 -8.08 -6.59 -4.88
CA LEU A 75 -8.26 -6.17 -6.27
C LEU A 75 -9.69 -5.64 -6.51
N ASP A 76 -10.69 -6.32 -5.99
CA ASP A 76 -12.10 -5.89 -6.06
C ASP A 76 -12.28 -4.53 -5.36
N ALA A 77 -11.70 -4.36 -4.17
CA ALA A 77 -11.74 -3.12 -3.43
C ALA A 77 -10.98 -1.96 -4.13
N ALA A 78 -9.98 -2.29 -4.94
CA ALA A 78 -9.26 -1.33 -5.78
C ALA A 78 -10.01 -0.99 -7.08
N GLY A 79 -11.11 -1.68 -7.39
CA GLY A 79 -11.85 -1.52 -8.63
C GLY A 79 -11.13 -2.11 -9.85
N ALA A 80 -10.25 -3.10 -9.66
CA ALA A 80 -9.62 -3.81 -10.76
C ALA A 80 -10.66 -4.65 -11.52
N THR A 81 -10.69 -4.55 -12.84
CA THR A 81 -11.64 -5.27 -13.70
C THR A 81 -10.91 -6.05 -14.77
N GLY A 82 -11.47 -7.19 -15.20
CA GLY A 82 -10.86 -7.98 -16.27
C GLY A 82 -9.48 -8.53 -15.90
N VAL A 83 -9.30 -8.92 -14.64
CA VAL A 83 -8.02 -9.44 -14.13
C VAL A 83 -7.77 -10.83 -14.71
N ILE A 84 -6.69 -10.97 -15.49
CA ILE A 84 -6.22 -12.22 -16.08
C ILE A 84 -5.01 -12.73 -15.31
N SER A 85 -4.13 -11.81 -14.91
CA SER A 85 -2.96 -12.09 -14.09
C SER A 85 -2.65 -10.90 -13.18
N VAL A 86 -1.98 -11.20 -12.06
CA VAL A 86 -1.49 -10.18 -11.13
C VAL A 86 -0.08 -10.52 -10.72
N ARG A 87 0.84 -9.58 -10.94
CA ARG A 87 2.19 -9.66 -10.41
C ARG A 87 2.22 -9.03 -9.02
N VAL A 88 2.66 -9.82 -8.05
CA VAL A 88 2.81 -9.43 -6.64
C VAL A 88 4.27 -9.11 -6.39
N GLU A 89 4.56 -7.87 -6.03
CA GLU A 89 5.93 -7.38 -5.83
C GLU A 89 6.18 -7.05 -4.36
N GLY A 90 7.43 -7.25 -3.95
CA GLY A 90 7.90 -7.02 -2.58
C GLY A 90 9.37 -7.35 -2.47
N ARG A 91 9.82 -7.72 -1.27
CA ARG A 91 11.23 -7.98 -0.98
C ARG A 91 11.79 -9.24 -1.63
N ASP A 92 10.96 -10.26 -1.81
CA ASP A 92 11.35 -11.54 -2.40
C ASP A 92 11.03 -11.54 -3.91
N PRO A 93 11.54 -12.53 -4.69
CA PRO A 93 11.22 -12.60 -6.12
C PRO A 93 9.72 -12.54 -6.38
N ALA A 94 9.32 -11.57 -7.19
CA ALA A 94 7.92 -11.31 -7.50
C ALA A 94 7.25 -12.54 -8.11
N GLN A 95 5.98 -12.74 -7.77
CA GLN A 95 5.18 -13.87 -8.24
C GLN A 95 4.08 -13.37 -9.14
N THR A 96 3.77 -14.11 -10.20
CA THR A 96 2.60 -13.82 -11.05
C THR A 96 1.53 -14.85 -10.75
N LEU A 97 0.40 -14.39 -10.23
CA LEU A 97 -0.80 -15.19 -10.01
C LEU A 97 -1.69 -15.11 -11.24
N THR A 98 -2.19 -16.25 -11.70
CA THR A 98 -3.23 -16.35 -12.71
C THR A 98 -4.61 -16.11 -12.10
N ALA A 99 -5.62 -15.82 -12.93
CA ALA A 99 -7.00 -15.68 -12.48
C ALA A 99 -7.52 -16.88 -11.66
N GLY A 100 -7.04 -18.11 -11.95
CA GLY A 100 -7.41 -19.32 -11.20
C GLY A 100 -6.79 -19.38 -9.79
N GLU A 101 -5.63 -18.75 -9.60
CA GLU A 101 -4.91 -18.70 -8.31
C GLU A 101 -5.37 -17.54 -7.41
N LEU A 102 -6.10 -16.57 -7.99
CA LEU A 102 -6.76 -15.49 -7.25
C LEU A 102 -7.99 -16.02 -6.53
N ASP A 103 -7.85 -16.95 -5.60
CA ASP A 103 -8.92 -17.53 -4.80
C ASP A 103 -8.97 -16.98 -3.36
N ASP A 104 -9.87 -17.51 -2.53
CA ASP A 104 -10.00 -17.09 -1.13
C ASP A 104 -8.95 -17.75 -0.21
N ARG A 105 -8.05 -18.56 -0.77
CA ARG A 105 -6.95 -19.23 -0.05
C ARG A 105 -5.59 -18.63 -0.38
N THR A 106 -5.49 -17.72 -1.36
CA THR A 106 -4.32 -16.89 -1.64
C THR A 106 -4.51 -15.49 -1.06
N ILE A 107 -3.72 -15.16 -0.05
CA ILE A 107 -3.97 -14.01 0.83
C ILE A 107 -2.75 -13.09 0.94
N LEU A 108 -3.00 -11.84 1.33
CA LEU A 108 -2.00 -10.93 1.85
C LEU A 108 -2.04 -10.96 3.38
N GLY A 109 -1.23 -11.83 3.97
CA GLY A 109 -1.19 -12.00 5.41
C GLY A 109 -0.42 -10.88 6.13
N PHE A 110 -0.94 -10.43 7.27
CA PHE A 110 -0.27 -9.43 8.09
C PHE A 110 0.91 -10.04 8.85
N THR A 111 2.06 -9.36 8.83
CA THR A 111 3.23 -9.78 9.60
C THR A 111 3.31 -9.06 10.95
N LYS A 112 4.09 -9.60 11.88
CA LYS A 112 4.39 -8.95 13.18
C LYS A 112 5.10 -7.61 13.03
N ARG A 113 5.65 -7.30 11.84
CA ARG A 113 6.33 -6.03 11.55
C ARG A 113 5.39 -5.03 10.86
N HIS A 114 4.08 -5.27 10.87
CA HIS A 114 3.08 -4.41 10.21
C HIS A 114 3.27 -4.33 8.70
N THR A 115 3.90 -5.33 8.08
CA THR A 115 4.01 -5.47 6.62
C THR A 115 3.08 -6.55 6.09
N LEU A 116 2.99 -6.69 4.77
CA LEU A 116 2.22 -7.73 4.10
C LEU A 116 3.10 -8.88 3.61
N LYS A 117 2.51 -10.07 3.53
CA LYS A 117 3.14 -11.25 2.95
C LYS A 117 2.15 -12.02 2.08
N LEU A 118 2.50 -12.25 0.82
CA LEU A 118 1.80 -13.20 -0.03
C LEU A 118 2.00 -14.63 0.50
N THR A 119 0.90 -15.32 0.74
CA THR A 119 0.91 -16.70 1.23
C THR A 119 -0.43 -17.37 0.92
N GLY A 120 -0.48 -18.70 0.97
CA GLY A 120 -1.70 -19.43 0.72
C GLY A 120 -1.55 -20.93 0.96
N ALA A 121 -2.67 -21.65 0.94
CA ALA A 121 -2.66 -23.10 1.15
C ALA A 121 -1.91 -23.85 0.04
N GLU A 122 -2.11 -23.40 -1.20
CA GLU A 122 -1.56 -24.01 -2.42
C GLU A 122 -0.15 -23.47 -2.75
N LEU A 123 0.26 -22.34 -2.16
CA LEU A 123 1.56 -21.71 -2.44
C LEU A 123 2.70 -22.36 -1.66
N THR A 124 3.74 -22.79 -2.36
CA THR A 124 5.00 -23.24 -1.75
C THR A 124 5.77 -22.06 -1.15
N ARG A 125 6.71 -22.34 -0.24
CA ARG A 125 7.43 -21.27 0.51
C ARG A 125 8.27 -20.36 -0.40
N ASP A 126 8.77 -20.90 -1.50
CA ASP A 126 9.52 -20.17 -2.52
C ASP A 126 8.63 -19.23 -3.35
N GLN A 127 7.32 -19.45 -3.36
CA GLN A 127 6.32 -18.56 -3.95
C GLN A 127 5.80 -17.51 -2.95
N TRP A 128 6.33 -17.45 -1.72
CA TRP A 128 5.92 -16.42 -0.77
C TRP A 128 6.70 -15.14 -1.01
N VAL A 129 5.97 -14.03 -1.10
CA VAL A 129 6.55 -12.69 -1.22
C VAL A 129 6.37 -11.96 0.09
N ARG A 130 7.45 -11.60 0.77
CA ARG A 130 7.41 -10.79 2.00
C ARG A 130 7.51 -9.31 1.69
N ASP A 131 7.00 -8.52 2.62
CA ASP A 131 6.99 -7.07 2.58
C ASP A 131 6.42 -6.60 1.22
N VAL A 132 5.24 -7.14 0.87
CA VAL A 132 4.52 -6.82 -0.38
C VAL A 132 4.17 -5.34 -0.41
N THR A 133 4.49 -4.68 -1.51
CA THR A 133 4.24 -3.24 -1.73
C THR A 133 3.34 -2.98 -2.91
N ASP A 134 3.30 -3.87 -3.91
CA ASP A 134 2.58 -3.64 -5.15
C ASP A 134 1.83 -4.88 -5.64
N LEU A 135 0.63 -4.64 -6.17
CA LEU A 135 -0.10 -5.56 -7.04
C LEU A 135 -0.21 -4.91 -8.41
N VAL A 136 0.45 -5.48 -9.41
CA VAL A 136 0.38 -5.03 -10.80
C VAL A 136 -0.56 -5.95 -11.57
N VAL A 137 -1.70 -5.42 -11.97
CA VAL A 137 -2.76 -6.10 -12.71
C VAL A 137 -2.39 -6.13 -14.19
N ASN A 138 -2.57 -7.30 -14.82
CA ASN A 138 -2.33 -7.54 -16.25
C ASN A 138 -1.00 -6.94 -16.77
N PRO A 139 0.13 -7.25 -16.11
CA PRO A 139 1.46 -6.74 -16.49
C PRO A 139 1.93 -7.25 -17.86
#